data_AF-A0AAD5CJU9-F1
#
_entry.id   AF-A0AAD5CJU9-F1
#
_cell.length_a   1.000
_cell.length_b   1.000
_cell.length_c   1.000
_cell.angle_alpha   90.00
_cell.angle_beta   90.00
_cell.angle_gamma   90.00
#
_symmetry.space_group_name_H-M   'P 1'
#
loop_
_entity.id
_entity.type
_entity.pdbx_description
1 polymer ?
#
loop_
_entity_poly.entity_id
_entity_poly.type
_entity_poly.pdbx_seq_one_letter_code
_entity_poly.pdbx_strand_id
1 'polypeptide(L)'
;MSSAFLRGKKEGGGRRSKMGKKSLGRLFDINGFVTGFGNPDWEKTHEAASQTSPVVSALVDGGATCVGKTVVDEMSFGISGENRHYGTPTNVVAPARIPGGSCSGAAVAVAAKLVDFSLGVDTVGGVRQPAGHCGILGFRPSYGAVSHLGIIPISASFDTVGWFATDPSILHRVGQVLLQGQFAVQRNPRNVIIADDCFQLSKIPIQRLTQVVIRSTENLFGKQVLKHENLSDYIASRVPSLKALDFNKSNGDAKFSSLRSLASIMQLLRRHEFSHNHFEWINTVKPTLDPLVSAQVQEKPELADKDIENIIAVKNELRSALNALLKDDGVLVIPTVSSPPPKLGAKELSSEDYLMTEFSLTALASISGCCQVVIPLGLYENYPVSVSLMAKHGGDRFLLDTLKTMHASLQNKLADEAGKSKTSNDVSKEAAAEIAKEKGNAAFKAKNWQKAIGFYTDAIKLNSTTATYFSNRAAAYLEMGSFIQAEADCTKAIDLDKKNVKAYFRRGTAREMLGFYKDAIEDFKYALVLEPTNKRAAACADRLTKLFP
;
A
#
# COMPACT_ATOMS: atom_id res chain seq x y z
N MET A 1 19.74 -5.81 -12.18
CA MET A 1 20.50 -4.54 -11.99
C MET A 1 19.94 -3.47 -12.98
N SER A 2 19.78 -2.13 -12.78
CA SER A 2 19.97 -1.19 -11.62
C SER A 2 19.61 0.32 -11.78
N SER A 3 19.29 1.01 -10.67
CA SER A 3 19.41 2.47 -10.46
C SER A 3 20.66 2.84 -9.61
N ALA A 4 20.69 3.99 -8.90
CA ALA A 4 21.82 4.45 -8.06
C ALA A 4 21.47 4.56 -6.54
N PHE A 5 22.44 4.29 -5.67
CA PHE A 5 22.34 4.32 -4.20
C PHE A 5 23.19 5.39 -3.54
N LEU A 6 22.68 6.04 -2.48
CA LEU A 6 23.40 7.09 -1.75
C LEU A 6 23.23 6.99 -0.23
N ARG A 7 24.32 7.24 0.53
CA ARG A 7 24.37 7.15 2.00
C ARG A 7 24.89 8.44 2.65
N GLY A 8 24.26 8.92 3.71
CA GLY A 8 24.69 10.09 4.47
C GLY A 8 25.87 9.80 5.40
N LYS A 9 26.80 10.75 5.52
CA LYS A 9 27.84 10.73 6.56
C LYS A 9 27.21 11.00 7.95
N LYS A 10 27.62 10.21 8.95
CA LYS A 10 27.66 10.68 10.33
C LYS A 10 28.93 11.51 10.55
N GLU A 11 28.83 12.55 11.36
CA GLU A 11 30.00 13.25 11.88
C GLU A 11 30.71 12.35 12.90
N GLY A 12 32.02 12.26 12.79
CA GLY A 12 32.85 11.30 13.52
C GLY A 12 34.14 11.03 12.76
N GLY A 13 35.26 11.56 13.23
CA GLY A 13 36.55 11.44 12.55
C GLY A 13 37.22 10.08 12.76
N GLY A 14 37.89 9.57 11.73
CA GLY A 14 38.81 8.43 11.87
C GLY A 14 38.90 7.50 10.67
N ARG A 15 40.13 7.34 10.14
CA ARG A 15 40.62 6.26 9.25
C ARG A 15 39.86 6.00 7.93
N ARG A 16 40.53 6.32 6.82
CA ARG A 16 40.20 5.84 5.46
C ARG A 16 40.36 4.30 5.38
N SER A 17 39.30 3.55 5.62
CA SER A 17 39.26 2.11 5.29
C SER A 17 38.99 1.91 3.80
N LYS A 18 39.99 1.44 3.04
CA LYS A 18 39.77 0.96 1.66
C LYS A 18 39.03 -0.39 1.73
N MET A 19 37.78 -0.44 1.27
CA MET A 19 36.99 -1.67 1.17
C MET A 19 36.33 -1.79 -0.21
N GLY A 20 36.26 -3.02 -0.72
CA GLY A 20 35.27 -3.49 -1.72
C GLY A 20 35.24 -2.80 -3.10
N LYS A 21 35.69 -3.49 -4.15
CA LYS A 21 35.23 -3.19 -5.52
C LYS A 21 33.81 -3.73 -5.72
N LYS A 22 33.08 -3.12 -6.67
CA LYS A 22 31.72 -3.42 -7.17
C LYS A 22 30.58 -2.83 -6.31
N SER A 23 29.66 -2.01 -6.85
CA SER A 23 29.58 -1.49 -8.23
C SER A 23 28.51 -0.41 -8.48
N LEU A 24 28.86 0.75 -9.07
CA LEU A 24 28.27 1.40 -10.28
C LEU A 24 26.77 1.88 -10.29
N GLY A 25 26.13 2.11 -11.47
CA GLY A 25 24.68 2.40 -11.74
C GLY A 25 24.21 1.94 -13.16
N ARG A 26 22.92 1.65 -13.46
CA ARG A 26 22.46 1.18 -14.81
C ARG A 26 21.42 2.01 -15.57
N LEU A 27 20.65 2.87 -14.93
CA LEU A 27 19.87 3.92 -15.61
C LEU A 27 20.53 5.30 -15.49
N PHE A 28 21.62 5.41 -14.74
CA PHE A 28 22.32 6.65 -14.47
C PHE A 28 23.79 6.48 -14.83
N ASP A 29 24.30 7.40 -15.62
CA ASP A 29 25.71 7.46 -15.99
C ASP A 29 26.58 7.76 -14.76
N ILE A 30 27.67 7.01 -14.65
CA ILE A 30 28.72 7.15 -13.65
C ILE A 30 30.06 7.05 -14.39
N ASN A 31 30.94 8.03 -14.24
CA ASN A 31 32.20 8.09 -14.97
C ASN A 31 33.02 6.79 -14.85
N GLY A 32 33.46 6.25 -15.99
CA GLY A 32 34.28 5.05 -16.10
C GLY A 32 33.49 3.74 -16.14
N PHE A 33 32.17 3.79 -16.30
CA PHE A 33 31.31 2.61 -16.20
C PHE A 33 30.17 2.57 -17.23
N VAL A 34 29.89 1.38 -17.79
CA VAL A 34 28.83 1.17 -18.78
C VAL A 34 27.44 1.26 -18.11
N THR A 35 26.55 2.07 -18.68
CA THR A 35 25.16 2.23 -18.25
C THR A 35 24.31 1.19 -18.99
N GLY A 36 23.73 0.25 -18.24
CA GLY A 36 23.49 -1.11 -18.75
C GLY A 36 22.05 -1.52 -19.02
N PHE A 37 21.09 -0.59 -18.93
CA PHE A 37 19.66 -0.72 -19.26
C PHE A 37 18.86 -1.95 -18.77
N GLY A 38 19.42 -2.80 -17.92
CA GLY A 38 18.80 -4.08 -17.54
C GLY A 38 19.01 -5.23 -18.53
N ASN A 39 19.83 -5.07 -19.59
CA ASN A 39 20.10 -6.11 -20.61
C ASN A 39 21.63 -6.36 -20.75
N PRO A 40 22.11 -7.61 -20.86
CA PRO A 40 23.54 -7.93 -20.96
C PRO A 40 24.15 -7.65 -22.33
N ASP A 41 23.38 -7.67 -23.40
CA ASP A 41 23.86 -7.36 -24.74
C ASP A 41 24.07 -5.84 -24.87
N TRP A 42 23.22 -5.03 -24.23
CA TRP A 42 23.43 -3.58 -24.09
C TRP A 42 24.74 -3.28 -23.34
N GLU A 43 25.05 -3.99 -22.24
CA GLU A 43 26.33 -3.84 -21.52
C GLU A 43 27.57 -4.33 -22.31
N LYS A 44 27.41 -5.05 -23.44
CA LYS A 44 28.50 -5.46 -24.33
C LYS A 44 28.77 -4.48 -25.48
N THR A 45 27.73 -3.76 -25.93
CA THR A 45 27.82 -2.90 -27.14
C THR A 45 27.96 -1.42 -26.86
N HIS A 46 27.84 -0.99 -25.60
CA HIS A 46 27.96 0.41 -25.20
C HIS A 46 29.24 0.63 -24.38
N GLU A 47 29.89 1.78 -24.62
CA GLU A 47 31.09 2.15 -23.89
C GLU A 47 30.82 2.60 -22.45
N ALA A 48 31.89 2.79 -21.69
CA ALA A 48 31.82 3.37 -20.36
C ALA A 48 31.46 4.86 -20.44
N ALA A 49 30.52 5.32 -19.62
CA ALA A 49 30.15 6.73 -19.56
C ALA A 49 31.38 7.60 -19.21
N SER A 50 31.61 8.65 -19.98
CA SER A 50 32.75 9.57 -19.81
C SER A 50 32.57 10.58 -18.68
N GLN A 51 31.35 10.71 -18.15
CA GLN A 51 30.96 11.63 -17.09
C GLN A 51 29.96 10.96 -16.14
N THR A 52 29.75 11.56 -14.96
CA THR A 52 28.70 11.17 -14.02
C THR A 52 27.49 12.08 -14.21
N SER A 53 26.31 11.48 -14.34
CA SER A 53 25.02 12.16 -14.48
C SER A 53 24.85 13.30 -13.44
N PRO A 54 24.36 14.51 -13.83
CA PRO A 54 24.34 15.67 -12.93
C PRO A 54 23.58 15.45 -11.62
N VAL A 55 22.55 14.61 -11.63
CA VAL A 55 21.78 14.23 -10.43
C VAL A 55 22.66 13.49 -9.42
N VAL A 56 23.44 12.50 -9.87
CA VAL A 56 24.34 11.73 -8.98
C VAL A 56 25.47 12.62 -8.49
N SER A 57 26.06 13.44 -9.38
CA SER A 57 27.09 14.41 -9.01
C SER A 57 26.60 15.38 -7.93
N ALA A 58 25.47 16.05 -8.14
CA ALA A 58 24.90 17.00 -7.18
C ALA A 58 24.61 16.38 -5.79
N LEU A 59 24.25 15.10 -5.72
CA LEU A 59 24.04 14.39 -4.46
C LEU A 59 25.33 13.93 -3.77
N VAL A 60 26.37 13.63 -4.55
CA VAL A 60 27.72 13.37 -4.03
C VAL A 60 28.36 14.65 -3.49
N ASP A 61 28.22 15.76 -4.21
CA ASP A 61 28.63 17.10 -3.78
C ASP A 61 27.80 17.57 -2.56
N GLY A 62 26.51 17.19 -2.52
CA GLY A 62 25.63 17.27 -1.35
C GLY A 62 26.01 16.38 -0.16
N GLY A 63 27.16 15.69 -0.23
CA GLY A 63 27.78 14.95 0.87
C GLY A 63 27.36 13.48 1.01
N ALA A 64 26.60 12.93 0.07
CA ALA A 64 26.18 11.53 0.10
C ALA A 64 27.16 10.61 -0.66
N THR A 65 27.32 9.37 -0.19
CA THR A 65 28.28 8.41 -0.77
C THR A 65 27.59 7.48 -1.75
N CYS A 66 27.98 7.49 -3.03
CA CYS A 66 27.45 6.55 -4.03
C CYS A 66 27.94 5.12 -3.74
N VAL A 67 27.03 4.18 -3.42
CA VAL A 67 27.40 2.81 -3.02
C VAL A 67 27.03 1.71 -4.02
N GLY A 68 26.17 1.96 -5.02
CA GLY A 68 26.04 1.03 -6.15
C GLY A 68 24.74 0.97 -6.97
N LYS A 69 24.75 -0.06 -7.83
CA LYS A 69 23.89 -0.42 -8.97
C LYS A 69 22.78 -1.31 -8.37
N THR A 70 21.54 -0.80 -8.24
CA THR A 70 20.34 -1.45 -7.63
C THR A 70 19.71 -2.60 -8.48
N VAL A 71 18.40 -2.65 -8.83
CA VAL A 71 17.83 -3.48 -9.94
C VAL A 71 16.79 -2.71 -10.76
N VAL A 72 16.71 -3.00 -12.07
CA VAL A 72 15.62 -2.59 -12.98
C VAL A 72 15.14 -3.74 -13.88
N ASP A 73 13.90 -3.65 -14.34
CA ASP A 73 13.29 -4.46 -15.41
C ASP A 73 14.11 -4.35 -16.71
N GLU A 74 13.97 -5.31 -17.62
CA GLU A 74 14.68 -5.26 -18.91
C GLU A 74 14.24 -4.06 -19.77
N MET A 75 15.24 -3.30 -20.27
CA MET A 75 15.08 -2.01 -20.95
C MET A 75 14.17 -1.01 -20.21
N SER A 76 14.01 -1.22 -18.90
CA SER A 76 13.07 -0.51 -18.02
C SER A 76 11.63 -0.39 -18.55
N PHE A 77 11.21 -1.32 -19.42
CA PHE A 77 9.92 -1.27 -20.10
C PHE A 77 8.78 -1.94 -19.29
N GLY A 78 9.15 -2.81 -18.34
CA GLY A 78 8.23 -3.47 -17.42
C GLY A 78 7.86 -2.63 -16.19
N ILE A 79 6.78 -3.06 -15.51
CA ILE A 79 6.34 -2.52 -14.22
C ILE A 79 6.29 -3.57 -13.10
N SER A 80 6.75 -4.80 -13.35
CA SER A 80 6.70 -5.88 -12.35
C SER A 80 7.96 -5.95 -11.49
N GLY A 81 9.11 -5.53 -12.01
CA GLY A 81 10.40 -5.72 -11.37
C GLY A 81 11.19 -6.92 -11.86
N GLU A 82 10.61 -7.71 -12.75
CA GLU A 82 11.18 -8.94 -13.27
C GLU A 82 12.23 -8.66 -14.36
N ASN A 83 13.30 -9.44 -14.36
CA ASN A 83 14.37 -9.31 -15.33
C ASN A 83 14.97 -10.68 -15.66
N ARG A 84 14.84 -11.11 -16.92
CA ARG A 84 15.24 -12.42 -17.41
C ARG A 84 16.73 -12.75 -17.19
N HIS A 85 17.59 -11.75 -17.25
CA HIS A 85 19.05 -11.92 -17.23
C HIS A 85 19.67 -11.79 -15.84
N TYR A 86 19.00 -11.06 -14.94
CA TYR A 86 19.55 -10.66 -13.64
C TYR A 86 18.71 -11.07 -12.44
N GLY A 87 17.54 -11.68 -12.68
CA GLY A 87 16.60 -12.08 -11.67
C GLY A 87 15.83 -10.90 -11.06
N THR A 88 14.73 -11.24 -10.39
CA THR A 88 13.85 -10.31 -9.69
C THR A 88 14.34 -10.07 -8.26
N PRO A 89 14.38 -8.82 -7.76
CA PRO A 89 14.61 -8.55 -6.34
C PRO A 89 13.53 -9.18 -5.47
N THR A 90 13.94 -9.85 -4.37
CA THR A 90 12.99 -10.33 -3.37
C THR A 90 12.29 -9.16 -2.70
N ASN A 91 10.97 -9.05 -2.84
CA ASN A 91 10.18 -8.07 -2.09
C ASN A 91 10.31 -8.37 -0.58
N VAL A 92 10.87 -7.42 0.17
CA VAL A 92 11.24 -7.61 1.59
C VAL A 92 10.03 -7.91 2.47
N VAL A 93 8.86 -7.33 2.15
CA VAL A 93 7.63 -7.52 2.92
C VAL A 93 6.86 -8.74 2.42
N ALA A 94 6.95 -9.06 1.13
CA ALA A 94 6.20 -10.15 0.51
C ALA A 94 7.08 -11.02 -0.43
N PRO A 95 8.00 -11.87 0.10
CA PRO A 95 9.06 -12.53 -0.69
C PRO A 95 8.62 -13.38 -1.89
N ALA A 96 7.37 -13.89 -1.91
CA ALA A 96 6.80 -14.67 -3.01
C ALA A 96 6.02 -13.83 -4.05
N ARG A 97 6.09 -12.50 -3.93
CA ARG A 97 5.37 -11.52 -4.75
C ARG A 97 6.35 -10.51 -5.35
N ILE A 98 5.90 -9.83 -6.40
CA ILE A 98 6.74 -8.90 -7.13
C ILE A 98 7.12 -7.66 -6.28
N PRO A 99 8.29 -7.06 -6.51
CA PRO A 99 8.67 -5.78 -5.89
C PRO A 99 8.07 -4.55 -6.59
N GLY A 100 7.48 -4.71 -7.78
CA GLY A 100 7.12 -3.61 -8.69
C GLY A 100 8.34 -3.13 -9.50
N GLY A 101 8.09 -2.39 -10.57
CA GLY A 101 9.11 -1.88 -11.50
C GLY A 101 8.71 -0.56 -12.18
N SER A 102 9.55 0.06 -12.99
CA SER A 102 10.82 -0.45 -13.51
C SER A 102 11.99 -0.41 -12.51
N CYS A 103 11.98 0.42 -11.46
CA CYS A 103 13.11 0.55 -10.52
C CYS A 103 13.05 -0.39 -9.30
N SER A 104 12.82 -1.68 -9.56
CA SER A 104 12.53 -2.70 -8.53
C SER A 104 13.54 -2.81 -7.40
N GLY A 105 14.83 -2.93 -7.71
CA GLY A 105 15.87 -3.11 -6.70
C GLY A 105 16.26 -1.82 -5.99
N ALA A 106 15.85 -0.67 -6.54
CA ALA A 106 15.98 0.61 -5.85
C ALA A 106 15.11 0.59 -4.60
N ALA A 107 13.83 0.27 -4.79
CA ALA A 107 12.88 0.13 -3.70
C ALA A 107 13.25 -1.02 -2.75
N VAL A 108 13.56 -2.21 -3.25
CA VAL A 108 13.88 -3.36 -2.38
C VAL A 108 15.08 -3.11 -1.49
N ALA A 109 16.14 -2.43 -1.96
CA ALA A 109 17.30 -2.17 -1.12
C ALA A 109 17.11 -1.01 -0.12
N VAL A 110 16.23 -0.04 -0.41
CA VAL A 110 15.75 0.93 0.58
C VAL A 110 14.85 0.25 1.63
N ALA A 111 13.93 -0.62 1.21
CA ALA A 111 13.08 -1.42 2.09
C ALA A 111 13.90 -2.39 2.98
N ALA A 112 14.95 -2.98 2.43
CA ALA A 112 15.91 -3.84 3.14
C ALA A 112 16.90 -3.05 4.01
N LYS A 113 16.83 -1.71 4.03
CA LYS A 113 17.70 -0.81 4.81
C LYS A 113 19.19 -1.00 4.52
N LEU A 114 19.53 -1.40 3.29
CA LEU A 114 20.91 -1.45 2.80
C LEU A 114 21.47 -0.04 2.59
N VAL A 115 20.57 0.94 2.38
CA VAL A 115 20.87 2.33 2.06
C VAL A 115 19.85 3.27 2.69
N ASP A 116 20.24 4.55 2.82
CA ASP A 116 19.38 5.61 3.34
C ASP A 116 18.33 6.04 2.28
N PHE A 117 18.77 6.13 1.01
CA PHE A 117 17.93 6.42 -0.14
C PHE A 117 18.51 5.87 -1.46
N SER A 118 17.67 5.84 -2.50
CA SER A 118 18.07 5.49 -3.87
C SER A 118 17.35 6.34 -4.91
N LEU A 119 17.94 6.50 -6.09
CA LEU A 119 17.30 7.12 -7.26
C LEU A 119 16.48 6.10 -8.07
N GLY A 120 15.70 6.59 -9.03
CA GLY A 120 15.03 5.81 -10.06
C GLY A 120 14.52 6.70 -11.20
N VAL A 121 14.10 6.10 -12.31
CA VAL A 121 13.42 6.80 -13.40
C VAL A 121 11.94 6.45 -13.34
N ASP A 122 11.07 7.46 -13.35
CA ASP A 122 9.62 7.28 -13.41
C ASP A 122 9.08 7.83 -14.73
N THR A 123 8.97 6.96 -15.72
CA THR A 123 8.28 7.21 -16.99
C THR A 123 6.77 6.99 -16.84
N VAL A 124 6.40 5.79 -16.38
CA VAL A 124 5.03 5.25 -16.33
C VAL A 124 4.70 4.61 -14.98
N GLY A 125 5.27 5.15 -13.90
CA GLY A 125 5.17 4.57 -12.55
C GLY A 125 6.48 3.95 -12.05
N GLY A 126 7.59 4.09 -12.78
CA GLY A 126 8.84 3.38 -12.50
C GLY A 126 9.47 3.58 -11.13
N VAL A 127 9.09 4.65 -10.41
CA VAL A 127 9.41 4.85 -8.97
C VAL A 127 8.18 4.59 -8.11
N ARG A 128 6.99 5.04 -8.55
CA ARG A 128 5.75 4.95 -7.78
C ARG A 128 5.27 3.52 -7.50
N GLN A 129 5.24 2.68 -8.54
CA GLN A 129 4.84 1.26 -8.47
C GLN A 129 5.72 0.48 -7.47
N PRO A 130 7.07 0.45 -7.60
CA PRO A 130 7.91 -0.27 -6.65
C PRO A 130 7.93 0.33 -5.25
N ALA A 131 7.74 1.65 -5.09
CA ALA A 131 7.60 2.26 -3.76
C ALA A 131 6.35 1.73 -3.04
N GLY A 132 5.21 1.66 -3.74
CA GLY A 132 3.97 1.13 -3.20
C GLY A 132 4.06 -0.36 -2.88
N HIS A 133 4.53 -1.16 -3.83
CA HIS A 133 4.67 -2.61 -3.69
C HIS A 133 5.72 -3.05 -2.65
N CYS A 134 6.76 -2.24 -2.38
CA CYS A 134 7.73 -2.50 -1.31
C CYS A 134 7.39 -1.83 0.03
N GLY A 135 6.32 -1.03 0.11
CA GLY A 135 5.88 -0.39 1.36
C GLY A 135 6.78 0.75 1.86
N ILE A 136 7.34 1.56 0.95
CA ILE A 136 8.25 2.66 1.25
C ILE A 136 7.79 3.99 0.62
N LEU A 137 8.49 5.08 0.92
CA LEU A 137 8.26 6.36 0.25
C LEU A 137 8.96 6.38 -1.11
N GLY A 138 8.28 6.93 -2.12
CA GLY A 138 8.83 7.19 -3.45
C GLY A 138 8.32 8.52 -3.99
N PHE A 139 9.19 9.34 -4.56
CA PHE A 139 8.88 10.66 -5.10
C PHE A 139 9.14 10.71 -6.60
N ARG A 140 8.13 11.04 -7.40
CA ARG A 140 8.25 11.52 -8.78
C ARG A 140 8.19 13.06 -8.75
N PRO A 141 9.26 13.78 -9.15
CA PRO A 141 9.17 15.22 -9.32
C PRO A 141 8.32 15.60 -10.53
N SER A 142 7.99 16.88 -10.64
CA SER A 142 7.35 17.43 -11.83
C SER A 142 8.26 17.25 -13.04
N TYR A 143 7.67 17.03 -14.22
CA TYR A 143 8.43 16.86 -15.46
C TYR A 143 9.30 18.10 -15.75
N GLY A 144 10.61 17.89 -15.88
CA GLY A 144 11.61 18.94 -16.07
C GLY A 144 12.15 19.61 -14.79
N ALA A 145 11.62 19.29 -13.60
CA ALA A 145 12.07 19.91 -12.33
C ALA A 145 13.39 19.33 -11.78
N VAL A 146 13.84 18.19 -12.30
CA VAL A 146 15.15 17.59 -12.05
C VAL A 146 15.76 17.20 -13.40
N SER A 147 17.07 17.41 -13.58
CA SER A 147 17.77 17.06 -14.81
C SER A 147 17.68 15.55 -15.10
N HIS A 148 17.37 15.19 -16.35
CA HIS A 148 17.43 13.82 -16.87
C HIS A 148 18.68 13.59 -17.74
N LEU A 149 19.68 14.48 -17.70
CA LEU A 149 20.93 14.27 -18.42
C LEU A 149 21.72 13.10 -17.82
N GLY A 150 22.29 12.26 -18.69
CA GLY A 150 22.98 11.04 -18.28
C GLY A 150 22.05 9.96 -17.72
N ILE A 151 20.82 9.87 -18.23
CA ILE A 151 19.99 8.66 -18.12
C ILE A 151 19.74 8.07 -19.50
N ILE A 152 19.52 6.76 -19.58
CA ILE A 152 19.04 6.13 -20.82
C ILE A 152 17.55 6.49 -20.98
N PRO A 153 17.13 7.11 -22.10
CA PRO A 153 15.74 7.51 -22.30
C PRO A 153 14.84 6.29 -22.50
N ILE A 154 13.66 6.30 -21.87
CA ILE A 154 12.57 5.33 -22.11
C ILE A 154 11.46 6.03 -22.90
N SER A 155 11.10 7.24 -22.49
CA SER A 155 10.21 8.16 -23.21
C SER A 155 10.52 9.57 -22.69
N ALA A 156 11.30 10.32 -23.48
CA ALA A 156 11.71 11.68 -23.14
C ALA A 156 10.51 12.59 -22.81
N SER A 157 9.33 12.34 -23.37
CA SER A 157 8.07 13.01 -23.04
C SER A 157 7.60 12.91 -21.58
N PHE A 158 8.03 11.88 -20.85
CA PHE A 158 7.50 11.49 -19.54
C PHE A 158 8.56 11.21 -18.48
N ASP A 159 9.80 10.89 -18.90
CA ASP A 159 10.90 10.50 -18.02
C ASP A 159 11.19 11.56 -16.94
N THR A 160 11.28 11.10 -15.70
CA THR A 160 11.61 11.94 -14.53
C THR A 160 12.54 11.18 -13.59
N VAL A 161 13.52 11.89 -13.01
CA VAL A 161 14.43 11.31 -12.03
C VAL A 161 13.82 11.41 -10.64
N GLY A 162 13.21 10.31 -10.20
CA GLY A 162 12.62 10.18 -8.87
C GLY A 162 13.56 9.54 -7.85
N TRP A 163 13.12 9.45 -6.61
CA TRP A 163 13.90 8.85 -5.52
C TRP A 163 13.03 8.19 -4.44
N PHE A 164 13.65 7.30 -3.66
CA PHE A 164 13.01 6.45 -2.66
C PHE A 164 13.67 6.64 -1.29
N ALA A 165 12.89 6.56 -0.20
CA ALA A 165 13.42 6.54 1.17
C ALA A 165 12.47 5.79 2.12
N THR A 166 12.94 5.46 3.33
CA THR A 166 12.08 5.02 4.44
C THR A 166 11.71 6.15 5.42
N ASP A 167 12.51 7.23 5.46
CA ASP A 167 12.27 8.42 6.30
C ASP A 167 11.87 9.61 5.41
N PRO A 168 10.73 10.29 5.68
CA PRO A 168 10.33 11.49 4.93
C PRO A 168 11.34 12.62 5.04
N SER A 169 12.14 12.67 6.11
CA SER A 169 13.20 13.66 6.31
C SER A 169 14.35 13.47 5.33
N ILE A 170 14.67 12.21 4.99
CA ILE A 170 15.65 11.86 3.97
C ILE A 170 15.07 12.17 2.58
N LEU A 171 13.83 11.73 2.31
CA LEU A 171 13.12 12.05 1.06
C LEU A 171 13.07 13.56 0.77
N HIS A 172 12.81 14.36 1.81
CA HIS A 172 12.79 15.83 1.79
C HIS A 172 14.17 16.41 1.48
N ARG A 173 15.23 15.98 2.18
CA ARG A 173 16.61 16.45 1.97
C ARG A 173 17.15 16.13 0.57
N VAL A 174 16.79 14.99 -0.02
CA VAL A 174 17.13 14.67 -1.41
C VAL A 174 16.46 15.65 -2.37
N GLY A 175 15.17 15.95 -2.14
CA GLY A 175 14.47 17.00 -2.90
C GLY A 175 15.08 18.39 -2.76
N GLN A 176 15.58 18.76 -1.58
CA GLN A 176 16.28 20.04 -1.38
C GLN A 176 17.54 20.17 -2.25
N VAL A 177 18.30 19.08 -2.44
CA VAL A 177 19.51 19.07 -3.29
C VAL A 177 19.13 19.07 -4.78
N LEU A 178 18.13 18.28 -5.17
CA LEU A 178 17.81 18.04 -6.59
C LEU A 178 16.94 19.12 -7.24
N LEU A 179 16.00 19.71 -6.51
CA LEU A 179 15.04 20.67 -7.08
C LEU A 179 15.62 22.09 -7.15
N GLN A 180 16.70 22.38 -6.40
CA GLN A 180 17.42 23.67 -6.34
C GLN A 180 16.57 24.94 -6.16
N GLY A 181 15.30 24.78 -5.77
CA GLY A 181 14.31 25.86 -5.72
C GLY A 181 14.54 26.84 -4.58
N GLN A 182 14.25 28.11 -4.87
CA GLN A 182 14.32 29.23 -3.91
C GLN A 182 13.57 28.93 -2.60
N PHE A 183 13.95 29.62 -1.52
CA PHE A 183 13.31 29.46 -0.21
C PHE A 183 11.88 29.99 -0.24
N ALA A 184 10.92 29.08 -0.46
CA ALA A 184 9.50 29.34 -0.28
C ALA A 184 9.09 29.11 1.18
N VAL A 185 8.19 29.96 1.69
CA VAL A 185 7.50 29.76 2.97
C VAL A 185 6.63 28.50 2.88
N GLN A 186 6.73 27.62 3.86
CA GLN A 186 5.93 26.41 3.95
C GLN A 186 4.43 26.76 3.99
N ARG A 187 3.62 26.09 3.16
CA ARG A 187 2.16 26.25 3.10
C ARG A 187 1.48 24.93 3.47
N ASN A 188 0.41 25.01 4.26
CA ASN A 188 -0.49 23.88 4.47
C ASN A 188 -1.48 23.76 3.30
N PRO A 189 -1.92 22.55 2.92
CA PRO A 189 -2.94 22.38 1.90
C PRO A 189 -4.27 23.01 2.32
N ARG A 190 -4.93 23.71 1.41
CA ARG A 190 -6.30 24.21 1.57
C ARG A 190 -7.35 23.36 0.87
N ASN A 191 -6.92 22.47 -0.02
CA ASN A 191 -7.78 21.52 -0.72
C ASN A 191 -7.10 20.14 -0.69
N VAL A 192 -7.75 19.13 -0.12
CA VAL A 192 -7.33 17.73 -0.22
C VAL A 192 -8.46 16.95 -0.87
N ILE A 193 -8.24 16.56 -2.13
CA ILE A 193 -9.25 16.02 -3.04
C ILE A 193 -9.09 14.50 -3.12
N ILE A 194 -10.11 13.76 -2.68
CA ILE A 194 -10.18 12.30 -2.86
C ILE A 194 -10.75 12.02 -4.26
N ALA A 195 -10.02 11.27 -5.08
CA ALA A 195 -10.47 10.86 -6.42
C ALA A 195 -11.26 9.54 -6.31
N ASP A 196 -12.57 9.63 -6.12
CA ASP A 196 -13.39 8.45 -5.78
C ASP A 196 -13.44 7.41 -6.90
N ASP A 197 -13.34 7.83 -8.16
CA ASP A 197 -13.28 6.94 -9.32
C ASP A 197 -11.94 6.18 -9.39
N CYS A 198 -10.82 6.85 -9.11
CA CYS A 198 -9.53 6.19 -8.99
C CYS A 198 -9.50 5.16 -7.85
N PHE A 199 -10.18 5.42 -6.72
CA PHE A 199 -10.32 4.43 -5.65
C PHE A 199 -11.22 3.24 -6.02
N GLN A 200 -12.14 3.38 -6.97
CA GLN A 200 -12.96 2.25 -7.46
C GLN A 200 -12.17 1.28 -8.36
N LEU A 201 -11.02 1.70 -8.89
CA LEU A 201 -10.07 0.80 -9.57
C LEU A 201 -9.30 -0.12 -8.61
N SER A 202 -9.41 0.09 -7.30
CA SER A 202 -8.66 -0.65 -6.28
C SER A 202 -9.35 -1.96 -5.85
N LYS A 203 -8.63 -3.08 -5.95
CA LYS A 203 -8.97 -4.37 -5.32
C LYS A 203 -8.80 -4.36 -3.79
N ILE A 204 -8.08 -3.38 -3.25
CA ILE A 204 -7.96 -3.13 -1.80
C ILE A 204 -9.18 -2.31 -1.35
N PRO A 205 -9.86 -2.63 -0.23
CA PRO A 205 -11.05 -1.91 0.22
C PRO A 205 -10.80 -0.40 0.36
N ILE A 206 -11.66 0.42 -0.28
CA ILE A 206 -11.52 1.88 -0.36
C ILE A 206 -11.29 2.51 1.02
N GLN A 207 -12.06 2.08 2.03
CA GLN A 207 -11.96 2.59 3.39
C GLN A 207 -10.57 2.36 4.01
N ARG A 208 -9.87 1.27 3.67
CA ARG A 208 -8.52 1.00 4.19
C ARG A 208 -7.49 1.99 3.66
N LEU A 209 -7.71 2.52 2.45
CA LEU A 209 -6.83 3.50 1.81
C LEU A 209 -7.21 4.94 2.19
N THR A 210 -8.51 5.29 2.12
CA THR A 210 -8.96 6.68 2.28
C THR A 210 -9.10 7.09 3.76
N GLN A 211 -9.53 6.19 4.66
CA GLN A 211 -9.88 6.59 6.03
C GLN A 211 -8.68 7.12 6.83
N VAL A 212 -7.48 6.55 6.62
CA VAL A 212 -6.24 7.02 7.27
C VAL A 212 -5.88 8.43 6.80
N VAL A 213 -6.00 8.70 5.50
CA VAL A 213 -5.72 10.02 4.90
C VAL A 213 -6.75 11.04 5.36
N ILE A 214 -8.05 10.73 5.23
CA ILE A 214 -9.17 11.57 5.68
C ILE A 214 -8.97 11.97 7.15
N ARG A 215 -8.82 11.00 8.06
CA ARG A 215 -8.58 11.26 9.50
C ARG A 215 -7.31 12.05 9.78
N SER A 216 -6.29 11.98 8.92
CA SER A 216 -5.06 12.75 9.06
C SER A 216 -5.24 14.20 8.62
N THR A 217 -5.90 14.41 7.49
CA THR A 217 -6.27 15.74 6.96
C THR A 217 -7.22 16.47 7.90
N GLU A 218 -8.29 15.84 8.38
CA GLU A 218 -9.23 16.44 9.34
C GLU A 218 -8.51 16.97 10.60
N ASN A 219 -7.49 16.24 11.05
CA ASN A 219 -6.75 16.51 12.29
C ASN A 219 -5.66 17.58 12.13
N LEU A 220 -5.11 17.77 10.93
CA LEU A 220 -4.01 18.72 10.68
C LEU A 220 -4.49 20.02 10.04
N PHE A 221 -5.52 19.94 9.20
CA PHE A 221 -5.95 21.03 8.32
C PHE A 221 -7.45 21.36 8.44
N GLY A 222 -8.22 20.51 9.15
CA GLY A 222 -9.65 20.68 9.38
C GLY A 222 -10.53 20.01 8.31
N LYS A 223 -11.78 19.71 8.67
CA LYS A 223 -12.73 18.99 7.78
C LYS A 223 -13.04 19.75 6.49
N GLN A 224 -13.08 21.07 6.55
CA GLN A 224 -13.39 21.98 5.43
C GLN A 224 -12.35 21.96 4.29
N VAL A 225 -11.19 21.35 4.50
CA VAL A 225 -10.15 21.16 3.48
C VAL A 225 -10.41 19.93 2.61
N LEU A 226 -11.17 18.93 3.11
CA LEU A 226 -11.49 17.72 2.35
C LEU A 226 -12.55 17.96 1.28
N LYS A 227 -12.31 17.37 0.11
CA LYS A 227 -13.20 17.36 -1.05
C LYS A 227 -13.16 16.00 -1.74
N HIS A 228 -14.18 15.73 -2.53
CA HIS A 228 -14.32 14.53 -3.35
C HIS A 228 -14.55 14.97 -4.81
N GLU A 229 -14.00 14.24 -5.77
CA GLU A 229 -14.04 14.57 -7.20
C GLU A 229 -14.06 13.27 -8.03
N ASN A 230 -14.78 13.28 -9.16
CA ASN A 230 -14.65 12.23 -10.18
C ASN A 230 -13.67 12.71 -11.25
N LEU A 231 -12.46 12.13 -11.30
CA LEU A 231 -11.45 12.57 -12.26
C LEU A 231 -11.82 12.21 -13.69
N SER A 232 -12.48 11.07 -13.92
CA SER A 232 -12.92 10.65 -15.25
C SER A 232 -13.85 11.68 -15.90
N ASP A 233 -14.84 12.18 -15.14
CA ASP A 233 -15.77 13.22 -15.57
C ASP A 233 -15.08 14.59 -15.70
N TYR A 234 -14.25 14.96 -14.71
CA TYR A 234 -13.49 16.21 -14.72
C TYR A 234 -12.59 16.31 -15.96
N ILE A 235 -11.83 15.25 -16.26
CA ILE A 235 -10.95 15.15 -17.42
C ILE A 235 -11.76 15.18 -18.72
N ALA A 236 -12.87 14.45 -18.82
CA ALA A 236 -13.75 14.49 -20.00
C ALA A 236 -14.31 15.89 -20.31
N SER A 237 -14.46 16.74 -19.28
CA SER A 237 -14.92 18.12 -19.41
C SER A 237 -13.81 19.15 -19.68
N ARG A 238 -12.53 18.81 -19.46
CA ARG A 238 -11.38 19.72 -19.52
C ARG A 238 -10.29 19.37 -20.54
N VAL A 239 -10.33 18.15 -21.10
CA VAL A 239 -9.35 17.64 -22.06
C VAL A 239 -10.07 17.24 -23.36
N PRO A 240 -10.58 18.21 -24.15
CA PRO A 240 -11.37 17.91 -25.34
C PRO A 240 -10.60 17.11 -26.41
N SER A 241 -9.28 17.27 -26.54
CA SER A 241 -8.48 16.48 -27.50
C SER A 241 -8.44 14.98 -27.18
N LEU A 242 -8.82 14.56 -25.97
CA LEU A 242 -8.93 13.14 -25.61
C LEU A 242 -9.95 12.39 -26.49
N LYS A 243 -10.95 13.09 -27.03
CA LYS A 243 -11.99 12.54 -27.92
C LYS A 243 -11.53 12.36 -29.37
N ALA A 244 -10.41 12.97 -29.78
CA ALA A 244 -9.84 12.80 -31.12
C ALA A 244 -9.02 11.49 -31.24
N LEU A 245 -8.66 10.88 -30.10
CA LEU A 245 -7.79 9.72 -29.97
C LEU A 245 -8.58 8.51 -29.41
N ASP A 246 -9.81 8.30 -29.87
CA ASP A 246 -10.71 7.24 -29.40
C ASP A 246 -10.32 5.86 -29.97
N PHE A 247 -9.18 5.34 -29.50
CA PHE A 247 -8.50 4.17 -30.05
C PHE A 247 -9.22 2.83 -29.82
N ASN A 248 -10.31 2.75 -29.03
CA ASN A 248 -10.96 1.47 -28.74
C ASN A 248 -12.47 1.58 -28.45
N LYS A 249 -13.30 1.32 -29.48
CA LYS A 249 -14.73 1.02 -29.32
C LYS A 249 -14.96 -0.39 -28.73
N SER A 250 -14.57 -0.57 -27.48
CA SER A 250 -14.82 -1.79 -26.70
C SER A 250 -15.98 -1.58 -25.72
N ASN A 251 -16.90 -2.54 -25.65
CA ASN A 251 -18.10 -2.46 -24.81
C ASN A 251 -17.79 -2.74 -23.32
N GLY A 252 -16.99 -1.89 -22.67
CA GLY A 252 -16.61 -2.01 -21.25
C GLY A 252 -16.66 -0.67 -20.51
N ASP A 253 -17.33 -0.66 -19.36
CA ASP A 253 -17.49 0.46 -18.41
C ASP A 253 -17.07 1.87 -18.86
N ALA A 254 -18.02 2.60 -19.47
CA ALA A 254 -17.88 4.02 -19.81
C ALA A 254 -17.45 4.91 -18.62
N LYS A 255 -17.68 4.45 -17.39
CA LYS A 255 -17.38 5.11 -16.11
C LYS A 255 -15.90 5.49 -15.91
N PHE A 256 -14.97 4.74 -16.52
CA PHE A 256 -13.52 4.99 -16.39
C PHE A 256 -12.85 5.33 -17.73
N SER A 257 -13.66 5.67 -18.74
CA SER A 257 -13.23 5.91 -20.12
C SER A 257 -12.03 6.85 -20.21
N SER A 258 -12.12 8.07 -19.67
CA SER A 258 -11.03 9.06 -19.71
C SER A 258 -9.72 8.56 -19.12
N LEU A 259 -9.75 7.84 -17.99
CA LEU A 259 -8.55 7.30 -17.36
C LEU A 259 -7.92 6.18 -18.20
N ARG A 260 -8.74 5.31 -18.80
CA ARG A 260 -8.27 4.29 -19.76
C ARG A 260 -7.71 4.93 -21.04
N SER A 261 -8.34 5.97 -21.59
CA SER A 261 -7.79 6.71 -22.76
C SER A 261 -6.43 7.35 -22.45
N LEU A 262 -6.24 7.92 -21.26
CA LEU A 262 -4.93 8.41 -20.81
C LEU A 262 -3.90 7.28 -20.65
N ALA A 263 -4.30 6.12 -20.14
CA ALA A 263 -3.43 4.94 -20.07
C ALA A 263 -2.97 4.49 -21.48
N SER A 264 -3.88 4.43 -22.45
CA SER A 264 -3.58 4.11 -23.86
C SER A 264 -2.60 5.12 -24.47
N ILE A 265 -2.86 6.42 -24.32
CA ILE A 265 -1.98 7.49 -24.84
C ILE A 265 -0.58 7.42 -24.23
N MET A 266 -0.48 7.16 -22.92
CA MET A 266 0.81 7.01 -22.25
C MET A 266 1.60 5.81 -22.78
N GLN A 267 0.95 4.67 -22.99
CA GLN A 267 1.60 3.48 -23.56
C GLN A 267 2.01 3.69 -25.03
N LEU A 268 1.15 4.32 -25.82
CA LEU A 268 1.37 4.56 -27.24
C LEU A 268 2.56 5.48 -27.49
N LEU A 269 2.62 6.63 -26.78
CA LEU A 269 3.77 7.54 -26.87
C LEU A 269 5.04 6.90 -26.30
N ARG A 270 4.95 6.11 -25.21
CA ARG A 270 6.09 5.34 -24.68
C ARG A 270 6.65 4.39 -25.74
N ARG A 271 5.81 3.57 -26.39
CA ARG A 271 6.27 2.65 -27.46
C ARG A 271 6.88 3.41 -28.64
N HIS A 272 6.29 4.53 -29.04
CA HIS A 272 6.79 5.35 -30.16
C HIS A 272 8.16 5.97 -29.87
N GLU A 273 8.31 6.70 -28.76
CA GLU A 273 9.58 7.35 -28.40
C GLU A 273 10.67 6.32 -28.05
N PHE A 274 10.32 5.21 -27.39
CA PHE A 274 11.27 4.12 -27.15
C PHE A 274 11.78 3.52 -28.47
N SER A 275 10.87 3.29 -29.44
CA SER A 275 11.26 2.79 -30.76
C SER A 275 12.17 3.78 -31.48
N HIS A 276 11.87 5.09 -31.41
CA HIS A 276 12.73 6.12 -32.01
C HIS A 276 14.16 6.08 -31.44
N ASN A 277 14.31 5.86 -30.12
CA ASN A 277 15.62 5.83 -29.47
C ASN A 277 16.40 4.52 -29.65
N HIS A 278 15.72 3.36 -29.71
CA HIS A 278 16.37 2.05 -29.53
C HIS A 278 16.23 1.06 -30.71
N PHE A 279 15.35 1.33 -31.68
CA PHE A 279 15.02 0.36 -32.74
C PHE A 279 16.19 0.05 -33.68
N GLU A 280 17.10 1.01 -33.94
CA GLU A 280 18.32 0.76 -34.71
C GLU A 280 19.23 -0.27 -34.01
N TRP A 281 19.47 -0.09 -32.71
CA TRP A 281 20.25 -1.02 -31.90
C TRP A 281 19.59 -2.41 -31.83
N ILE A 282 18.28 -2.47 -31.58
CA ILE A 282 17.52 -3.73 -31.53
C ILE A 282 17.65 -4.52 -32.85
N ASN A 283 17.50 -3.87 -34.00
CA ASN A 283 17.59 -4.54 -35.30
C ASN A 283 19.02 -4.95 -35.68
N THR A 284 20.01 -4.16 -35.29
CA THR A 284 21.43 -4.38 -35.64
C THR A 284 22.07 -5.46 -34.76
N VAL A 285 21.86 -5.36 -33.45
CA VAL A 285 22.48 -6.26 -32.44
C VAL A 285 21.64 -7.52 -32.20
N LYS A 286 20.33 -7.46 -32.44
CA LYS A 286 19.37 -8.56 -32.21
C LYS A 286 19.51 -9.16 -30.80
N PRO A 287 19.37 -8.30 -29.76
CA PRO A 287 19.63 -8.67 -28.37
C PRO A 287 18.69 -9.77 -27.88
N THR A 288 19.15 -10.53 -26.90
CA THR A 288 18.32 -11.53 -26.22
C THR A 288 17.34 -10.80 -25.29
N LEU A 289 16.06 -10.71 -25.67
CA LEU A 289 15.00 -10.09 -24.87
C LEU A 289 14.10 -11.13 -24.18
N ASP A 290 13.40 -10.71 -23.13
CA ASP A 290 12.21 -11.39 -22.61
C ASP A 290 11.05 -11.31 -23.62
N PRO A 291 10.24 -12.38 -23.80
CA PRO A 291 9.12 -12.35 -24.74
C PRO A 291 8.10 -11.21 -24.51
N LEU A 292 7.86 -10.81 -23.26
CA LEU A 292 6.91 -9.74 -22.93
C LEU A 292 7.46 -8.35 -23.27
N VAL A 293 8.78 -8.16 -23.19
CA VAL A 293 9.44 -6.93 -23.67
C VAL A 293 9.50 -6.95 -25.19
N SER A 294 9.95 -8.06 -25.78
CA SER A 294 10.04 -8.28 -27.24
C SER A 294 8.74 -7.93 -27.95
N ALA A 295 7.60 -8.46 -27.49
CA ALA A 295 6.29 -8.20 -28.08
C ALA A 295 5.87 -6.71 -28.05
N GLN A 296 6.38 -5.92 -27.09
CA GLN A 296 6.07 -4.49 -27.01
C GLN A 296 7.02 -3.61 -27.84
N VAL A 297 8.24 -4.07 -28.14
CA VAL A 297 9.29 -3.25 -28.78
C VAL A 297 9.65 -3.67 -30.21
N GLN A 298 9.17 -4.82 -30.69
CA GLN A 298 9.40 -5.28 -32.07
C GLN A 298 8.54 -4.54 -33.10
N GLU A 299 7.32 -4.13 -32.75
CA GLU A 299 6.50 -3.26 -33.60
C GLU A 299 6.83 -1.79 -33.29
N LYS A 300 7.41 -1.09 -34.27
CA LYS A 300 7.55 0.37 -34.25
C LYS A 300 6.16 1.00 -34.48
N PRO A 301 5.58 1.77 -33.55
CA PRO A 301 4.30 2.43 -33.79
C PRO A 301 4.48 3.61 -34.74
N GLU A 302 3.94 3.50 -35.94
CA GLU A 302 3.84 4.61 -36.88
C GLU A 302 2.66 5.51 -36.47
N LEU A 303 2.96 6.54 -35.69
CA LEU A 303 2.04 7.63 -35.40
C LEU A 303 2.12 8.65 -36.54
N ALA A 304 0.97 9.11 -37.02
CA ALA A 304 0.95 10.27 -37.91
C ALA A 304 1.27 11.55 -37.10
N ASP A 305 1.81 12.58 -37.75
CA ASP A 305 2.13 13.85 -37.09
C ASP A 305 0.93 14.44 -36.35
N LYS A 306 -0.27 14.30 -36.93
CA LYS A 306 -1.56 14.69 -36.34
C LYS A 306 -1.87 13.96 -35.02
N ASP A 307 -1.47 12.69 -34.88
CA ASP A 307 -1.67 11.94 -33.63
C ASP A 307 -0.69 12.41 -32.56
N ILE A 308 0.55 12.74 -32.96
CA ILE A 308 1.56 13.36 -32.08
C ILE A 308 1.09 14.75 -31.62
N GLU A 309 0.56 15.58 -32.52
CA GLU A 309 -0.07 16.88 -32.21
C GLU A 309 -1.23 16.71 -31.21
N ASN A 310 -2.14 15.77 -31.45
CA ASN A 310 -3.26 15.47 -30.53
C ASN A 310 -2.76 15.00 -29.16
N ILE A 311 -1.72 14.16 -29.10
CA ILE A 311 -1.12 13.70 -27.84
C ILE A 311 -0.45 14.86 -27.09
N ILE A 312 0.22 15.78 -27.80
CA ILE A 312 0.79 17.01 -27.23
C ILE A 312 -0.32 17.92 -26.68
N ALA A 313 -1.44 18.05 -27.41
CA ALA A 313 -2.62 18.77 -26.93
C ALA A 313 -3.16 18.15 -25.63
N VAL A 314 -3.40 16.83 -25.59
CA VAL A 314 -3.84 16.11 -24.38
C VAL A 314 -2.88 16.30 -23.19
N LYS A 315 -1.55 16.27 -23.41
CA LYS A 315 -0.55 16.55 -22.36
C LYS A 315 -0.70 17.96 -21.77
N ASN A 316 -0.88 18.95 -22.64
CA ASN A 316 -1.01 20.36 -22.24
C ASN A 316 -2.37 20.66 -21.59
N GLU A 317 -3.46 20.12 -22.13
CA GLU A 317 -4.81 20.21 -21.59
C GLU A 317 -4.90 19.56 -20.20
N LEU A 318 -4.40 18.32 -20.03
CA LEU A 318 -4.43 17.64 -18.73
C LEU A 318 -3.58 18.37 -17.69
N ARG A 319 -2.41 18.92 -18.08
CA ARG A 319 -1.61 19.79 -17.20
C ARG A 319 -2.40 21.03 -16.79
N SER A 320 -3.06 21.70 -17.72
CA SER A 320 -3.89 22.87 -17.44
C SER A 320 -5.05 22.53 -16.49
N ALA A 321 -5.74 21.41 -16.75
CA ALA A 321 -6.85 20.91 -15.94
C ALA A 321 -6.42 20.60 -14.49
N LEU A 322 -5.36 19.82 -14.29
CA LEU A 322 -4.87 19.50 -12.94
C LEU A 322 -4.27 20.73 -12.23
N ASN A 323 -3.61 21.64 -12.95
CA ASN A 323 -3.15 22.91 -12.40
C ASN A 323 -4.33 23.79 -11.94
N ALA A 324 -5.47 23.80 -12.65
CA ALA A 324 -6.67 24.55 -12.30
C ALA A 324 -7.45 23.91 -11.13
N LEU A 325 -7.49 22.58 -11.06
CA LEU A 325 -8.08 21.81 -9.97
C LEU A 325 -7.32 22.01 -8.66
N LEU A 326 -5.98 21.90 -8.70
CA LEU A 326 -5.12 21.88 -7.52
C LEU A 326 -4.57 23.25 -7.11
N LYS A 327 -4.37 24.18 -8.05
CA LYS A 327 -3.87 25.54 -7.76
C LYS A 327 -2.53 25.49 -6.98
N ASP A 328 -2.30 26.43 -6.07
CA ASP A 328 -1.06 26.58 -5.30
C ASP A 328 -1.02 25.75 -4.00
N ASP A 329 -2.16 25.25 -3.53
CA ASP A 329 -2.35 24.68 -2.19
C ASP A 329 -3.27 23.45 -2.16
N GLY A 330 -3.49 22.83 -3.31
CA GLY A 330 -4.30 21.62 -3.48
C GLY A 330 -3.48 20.36 -3.64
N VAL A 331 -3.96 19.29 -3.02
CA VAL A 331 -3.39 17.93 -3.10
C VAL A 331 -4.48 16.97 -3.56
N LEU A 332 -4.17 16.19 -4.59
CA LEU A 332 -5.00 15.08 -5.06
C LEU A 332 -4.57 13.78 -4.38
N VAL A 333 -5.54 12.95 -3.99
CA VAL A 333 -5.30 11.65 -3.35
C VAL A 333 -5.85 10.55 -4.26
N ILE A 334 -4.98 9.62 -4.65
CA ILE A 334 -5.28 8.42 -5.45
C ILE A 334 -4.67 7.18 -4.77
N PRO A 335 -5.13 5.95 -5.05
CA PRO A 335 -4.33 4.77 -4.74
C PRO A 335 -3.02 4.80 -5.56
N THR A 336 -1.92 4.26 -5.02
CA THR A 336 -0.66 4.15 -5.78
C THR A 336 -0.69 3.01 -6.79
N VAL A 337 -1.31 1.90 -6.39
CA VAL A 337 -1.38 0.63 -7.10
C VAL A 337 -2.81 0.10 -7.00
N SER A 338 -3.28 -0.66 -7.99
CA SER A 338 -4.66 -1.18 -8.00
C SER A 338 -4.87 -2.37 -7.06
N SER A 339 -3.80 -3.06 -6.66
CA SER A 339 -3.92 -4.33 -5.94
C SER A 339 -2.68 -4.65 -5.06
N PRO A 340 -2.77 -5.61 -4.12
CA PRO A 340 -1.59 -6.11 -3.42
C PRO A 340 -0.62 -6.77 -4.42
N PRO A 341 0.70 -6.58 -4.30
CA PRO A 341 1.68 -6.93 -5.34
C PRO A 341 1.48 -8.36 -5.86
N PRO A 342 1.24 -8.60 -7.17
CA PRO A 342 0.98 -9.94 -7.69
C PRO A 342 2.08 -10.96 -7.36
N LYS A 343 1.75 -12.26 -7.45
CA LYS A 343 2.75 -13.34 -7.29
C LYS A 343 3.80 -13.24 -8.40
N LEU A 344 5.04 -13.58 -8.07
CA LEU A 344 6.13 -13.66 -9.05
C LEU A 344 5.75 -14.64 -10.18
N GLY A 345 5.95 -14.26 -11.44
CA GLY A 345 5.57 -15.06 -12.61
C GLY A 345 4.06 -15.28 -12.79
N ALA A 346 3.18 -14.47 -12.17
CA ALA A 346 1.74 -14.60 -12.35
C ALA A 346 1.29 -14.11 -13.74
N LYS A 347 0.46 -14.91 -14.44
CA LYS A 347 -0.13 -14.55 -15.75
C LYS A 347 -0.93 -13.24 -15.75
N GLU A 348 -1.37 -12.77 -14.60
CA GLU A 348 -2.02 -11.47 -14.42
C GLU A 348 -1.10 -10.30 -14.78
N LEU A 349 0.22 -10.43 -14.58
CA LEU A 349 1.21 -9.39 -14.91
C LEU A 349 1.30 -9.11 -16.43
N SER A 350 0.94 -10.09 -17.24
CA SER A 350 0.81 -9.99 -18.71
C SER A 350 -0.62 -9.69 -19.19
N SER A 351 -1.57 -9.42 -18.28
CA SER A 351 -2.95 -9.13 -18.64
C SER A 351 -3.14 -7.66 -19.01
N GLU A 352 -3.76 -7.39 -20.16
CA GLU A 352 -4.06 -6.03 -20.61
C GLU A 352 -4.91 -5.26 -19.59
N ASP A 353 -5.95 -5.87 -19.00
CA ASP A 353 -6.77 -5.20 -17.97
C ASP A 353 -5.98 -4.85 -16.70
N TYR A 354 -5.00 -5.66 -16.29
CA TYR A 354 -4.13 -5.33 -15.16
C TYR A 354 -3.24 -4.14 -15.50
N LEU A 355 -2.53 -4.21 -16.63
CA LEU A 355 -1.66 -3.14 -17.11
C LEU A 355 -2.43 -1.83 -17.33
N MET A 356 -3.61 -1.88 -17.97
CA MET A 356 -4.46 -0.71 -18.20
C MET A 356 -4.98 -0.10 -16.90
N THR A 357 -5.27 -0.89 -15.87
CA THR A 357 -5.68 -0.38 -14.56
C THR A 357 -4.51 0.31 -13.84
N GLU A 358 -3.32 -0.28 -13.81
CA GLU A 358 -2.13 0.33 -13.22
C GLU A 358 -1.64 1.57 -14.01
N PHE A 359 -1.77 1.54 -15.34
CA PHE A 359 -1.48 2.69 -16.21
C PHE A 359 -2.54 3.80 -16.10
N SER A 360 -3.80 3.49 -15.77
CA SER A 360 -4.84 4.51 -15.50
C SER A 360 -4.48 5.37 -14.27
N LEU A 361 -3.98 4.75 -13.21
CA LEU A 361 -3.52 5.46 -12.00
C LEU A 361 -2.22 6.25 -12.25
N THR A 362 -1.27 5.68 -12.99
CA THR A 362 0.05 6.30 -13.18
C THR A 362 0.09 7.36 -14.29
N ALA A 363 -0.79 7.29 -15.30
CA ALA A 363 -0.88 8.25 -16.40
C ALA A 363 -1.16 9.69 -15.93
N LEU A 364 -1.93 9.86 -14.85
CA LEU A 364 -2.30 11.17 -14.30
C LEU A 364 -1.09 12.08 -14.07
N ALA A 365 -0.03 11.59 -13.43
CA ALA A 365 1.20 12.36 -13.22
C ALA A 365 2.18 12.29 -14.40
N SER A 366 2.18 11.19 -15.17
CA SER A 366 3.05 11.01 -16.34
C SER A 366 2.71 11.98 -17.47
N ILE A 367 1.44 12.01 -17.92
CA ILE A 367 0.98 12.84 -19.04
C ILE A 367 0.98 14.33 -18.68
N SER A 368 0.44 14.70 -17.51
CA SER A 368 0.42 16.09 -17.05
C SER A 368 1.80 16.62 -16.69
N GLY A 369 2.73 15.74 -16.30
CA GLY A 369 4.01 16.13 -15.71
C GLY A 369 3.90 16.60 -14.25
N CYS A 370 2.77 16.40 -13.56
CA CYS A 370 2.64 16.73 -12.13
C CYS A 370 3.58 15.91 -11.24
N CYS A 371 3.92 16.46 -10.07
CA CYS A 371 4.68 15.76 -9.03
C CYS A 371 3.76 14.83 -8.21
N GLN A 372 4.32 13.70 -7.75
CA GLN A 372 3.58 12.66 -7.03
C GLN A 372 4.48 12.00 -5.97
N VAL A 373 3.94 11.82 -4.77
CA VAL A 373 4.62 11.11 -3.67
C VAL A 373 3.79 9.94 -3.16
N VAL A 374 4.44 8.79 -3.02
CA VAL A 374 3.86 7.55 -2.48
C VAL A 374 4.02 7.52 -0.97
N ILE A 375 2.94 7.12 -0.29
CA ILE A 375 2.85 7.00 1.16
C ILE A 375 2.38 5.57 1.51
N PRO A 376 3.21 4.76 2.20
CA PRO A 376 2.79 3.46 2.69
C PRO A 376 1.83 3.62 3.87
N LEU A 377 0.71 2.90 3.83
CA LEU A 377 -0.33 2.85 4.86
C LEU A 377 -0.25 1.56 5.70
N GLY A 378 0.98 1.06 5.90
CA GLY A 378 1.23 -0.22 6.55
C GLY A 378 0.77 -1.40 5.70
N LEU A 379 0.13 -2.39 6.32
CA LEU A 379 -0.26 -3.64 5.67
C LEU A 379 -1.78 -3.80 5.51
N TYR A 380 -2.16 -4.63 4.56
CA TYR A 380 -3.48 -5.25 4.42
C TYR A 380 -3.28 -6.70 3.93
N GLU A 381 -3.90 -7.69 4.59
CA GLU A 381 -3.68 -9.13 4.32
C GLU A 381 -2.20 -9.57 4.31
N ASN A 382 -1.36 -8.90 5.12
CA ASN A 382 0.11 -9.01 5.20
C ASN A 382 0.90 -8.42 4.03
N TYR A 383 0.27 -7.70 3.10
CA TYR A 383 0.93 -7.05 1.98
C TYR A 383 0.98 -5.53 2.15
N PRO A 384 2.01 -4.84 1.62
CA PRO A 384 2.03 -3.38 1.57
C PRO A 384 0.80 -2.80 0.88
N VAL A 385 0.28 -1.71 1.45
CA VAL A 385 -0.73 -0.85 0.82
C VAL A 385 -0.27 0.59 0.85
N SER A 386 -0.62 1.37 -0.16
CA SER A 386 -0.16 2.75 -0.30
C SER A 386 -1.14 3.62 -1.06
N VAL A 387 -1.09 4.92 -0.75
CA VAL A 387 -1.77 5.99 -1.47
C VAL A 387 -0.72 6.95 -2.02
N SER A 388 -1.09 7.68 -3.07
CA SER A 388 -0.28 8.78 -3.56
C SER A 388 -0.94 10.11 -3.28
N LEU A 389 -0.12 11.08 -2.89
CA LEU A 389 -0.47 12.49 -2.94
C LEU A 389 0.14 13.08 -4.21
N MET A 390 -0.63 13.83 -4.99
CA MET A 390 -0.13 14.64 -6.12
C MET A 390 -0.38 16.12 -5.86
N ALA A 391 0.55 16.98 -6.30
CA ALA A 391 0.32 18.41 -6.42
C ALA A 391 0.51 18.82 -7.90
N LYS A 392 0.16 20.07 -8.24
CA LYS A 392 0.30 20.59 -9.60
C LYS A 392 1.73 20.50 -10.15
N HIS A 393 1.91 20.74 -11.45
CA HIS A 393 3.26 20.94 -12.01
C HIS A 393 3.96 22.12 -11.32
N GLY A 394 5.21 21.90 -10.87
CA GLY A 394 5.99 22.82 -10.04
C GLY A 394 5.62 22.83 -8.55
N GLY A 395 4.69 21.97 -8.10
CA GLY A 395 4.25 21.86 -6.70
C GLY A 395 5.21 21.08 -5.78
N ASP A 396 6.37 20.66 -6.27
CA ASP A 396 7.25 19.65 -5.68
C ASP A 396 7.62 19.90 -4.22
N ARG A 397 8.08 21.13 -3.90
CA ARG A 397 8.49 21.51 -2.55
C ARG A 397 7.30 21.52 -1.58
N PHE A 398 6.15 22.04 -2.03
CA PHE A 398 4.90 22.00 -1.27
C PHE A 398 4.42 20.56 -1.00
N LEU A 399 4.58 19.65 -1.97
CA LEU A 399 4.24 18.24 -1.80
C LEU A 399 5.17 17.53 -0.79
N LEU A 400 6.47 17.80 -0.85
CA LEU A 400 7.45 17.30 0.12
C LEU A 400 7.23 17.86 1.54
N ASP A 401 6.95 19.16 1.66
CA ASP A 401 6.61 19.80 2.93
C ASP A 401 5.29 19.23 3.50
N THR A 402 4.29 19.01 2.65
CA THR A 402 3.00 18.42 3.04
C THR A 402 3.17 16.96 3.51
N LEU A 403 3.95 16.13 2.80
CA LEU A 403 4.31 14.78 3.27
C LEU A 403 4.91 14.84 4.67
N LYS A 404 5.92 15.69 4.87
CA LYS A 404 6.65 15.80 6.13
C LYS A 404 5.72 16.20 7.29
N THR A 405 4.77 17.10 7.04
CA THR A 405 3.73 17.47 8.01
C THR A 405 2.73 16.33 8.26
N MET A 406 2.28 15.62 7.22
CA MET A 406 1.28 14.55 7.35
C MET A 406 1.85 13.28 7.98
N HIS A 407 3.12 12.94 7.76
CA HIS A 407 3.70 11.63 8.08
C HIS A 407 3.55 11.24 9.55
N ALA A 408 3.76 12.15 10.50
CA ALA A 408 3.58 11.85 11.93
C ALA A 408 2.12 11.52 12.28
N SER A 409 1.16 12.26 11.72
CA SER A 409 -0.28 12.01 11.90
C SER A 409 -0.71 10.67 11.28
N LEU A 410 -0.19 10.38 10.08
CA LEU A 410 -0.41 9.11 9.37
C LEU A 410 0.15 7.94 10.18
N GLN A 411 1.43 7.95 10.57
CA GLN A 411 2.04 6.86 11.34
C GLN A 411 1.36 6.63 12.69
N ASN A 412 0.97 7.70 13.41
CA ASN A 412 0.23 7.55 14.66
C ASN A 412 -1.14 6.90 14.45
N LYS A 413 -1.89 7.29 13.42
CA LYS A 413 -3.20 6.68 13.11
C LYS A 413 -3.07 5.26 12.57
N LEU A 414 -1.98 4.93 11.88
CA LEU A 414 -1.62 3.57 11.51
C LEU A 414 -1.24 2.72 12.73
N ALA A 415 -0.61 3.30 13.75
CA ALA A 415 -0.36 2.63 15.03
C ALA A 415 -1.64 2.43 15.85
N ASP A 416 -2.54 3.43 15.88
CA ASP A 416 -3.89 3.31 16.48
C ASP A 416 -4.73 2.22 15.79
N GLU A 417 -4.67 2.17 14.46
CA GLU A 417 -5.34 1.14 13.66
C GLU A 417 -4.64 -0.21 13.78
N ALA A 418 -3.31 -0.28 13.94
CA ALA A 418 -2.58 -1.53 14.21
C ALA A 418 -2.87 -2.09 15.61
N GLY A 419 -2.98 -1.23 16.63
CA GLY A 419 -3.39 -1.60 17.98
C GLY A 419 -4.83 -2.12 18.05
N LYS A 420 -5.68 -1.69 17.12
CA LYS A 420 -7.02 -2.26 16.88
C LYS A 420 -6.95 -3.51 15.98
N SER A 421 -6.03 -3.55 15.02
CA SER A 421 -5.79 -4.64 14.06
C SER A 421 -5.04 -5.84 14.65
N LYS A 422 -5.49 -6.32 15.82
CA LYS A 422 -5.60 -7.77 16.01
C LYS A 422 -6.75 -8.35 15.16
N THR A 423 -7.72 -7.51 14.81
CA THR A 423 -9.02 -7.95 14.32
C THR A 423 -9.20 -7.77 12.80
N SER A 424 -8.89 -8.82 12.05
CA SER A 424 -9.48 -9.08 10.71
C SER A 424 -9.93 -10.53 10.63
N ASN A 425 -8.99 -11.45 10.84
CA ASN A 425 -9.29 -12.85 11.18
C ASN A 425 -10.18 -12.93 12.43
N ASP A 426 -9.93 -12.12 13.46
CA ASP A 426 -10.74 -12.16 14.67
C ASP A 426 -12.13 -11.55 14.45
N VAL A 427 -12.33 -10.44 13.70
CA VAL A 427 -13.71 -9.96 13.37
C VAL A 427 -14.53 -11.04 12.66
N SER A 428 -13.89 -11.80 11.75
CA SER A 428 -14.52 -12.94 11.08
C SER A 428 -14.93 -14.05 12.07
N LYS A 429 -14.06 -14.37 13.04
CA LYS A 429 -14.34 -15.34 14.11
C LYS A 429 -15.36 -14.84 15.13
N GLU A 430 -15.32 -13.57 15.55
CA GLU A 430 -16.30 -12.95 16.44
C GLU A 430 -17.70 -13.01 15.81
N ALA A 431 -17.84 -12.61 14.54
CA ALA A 431 -19.10 -12.71 13.82
C ALA A 431 -19.59 -14.17 13.72
N ALA A 432 -18.69 -15.11 13.42
CA ALA A 432 -19.00 -16.53 13.38
C ALA A 432 -19.34 -17.11 14.78
N ALA A 433 -18.68 -16.64 15.84
CA ALA A 433 -18.91 -17.05 17.22
C ALA A 433 -20.24 -16.53 17.75
N GLU A 434 -20.62 -15.30 17.43
CA GLU A 434 -21.94 -14.75 17.75
C GLU A 434 -23.05 -15.47 16.98
N ILE A 435 -22.85 -15.81 15.70
CA ILE A 435 -23.77 -16.66 14.92
C ILE A 435 -23.88 -18.07 15.55
N ALA A 436 -22.78 -18.68 15.98
CA ALA A 436 -22.79 -19.96 16.67
C ALA A 436 -23.50 -19.87 18.03
N LYS A 437 -23.25 -18.81 18.81
CA LYS A 437 -23.94 -18.50 20.07
C LYS A 437 -25.44 -18.34 19.87
N GLU A 438 -25.91 -17.65 18.83
CA GLU A 438 -27.36 -17.54 18.57
C GLU A 438 -27.99 -18.85 18.07
N LYS A 439 -27.27 -19.68 17.31
CA LYS A 439 -27.70 -21.06 17.00
C LYS A 439 -27.81 -21.90 18.29
N GLY A 440 -26.88 -21.74 19.22
CA GLY A 440 -26.93 -22.32 20.56
C GLY A 440 -28.14 -21.84 21.37
N ASN A 441 -28.40 -20.53 21.37
CA ASN A 441 -29.57 -19.92 22.03
C ASN A 441 -30.88 -20.46 21.45
N ALA A 442 -30.97 -20.64 20.12
CA ALA A 442 -32.14 -21.21 19.45
C ALA A 442 -32.34 -22.70 19.79
N ALA A 443 -31.26 -23.50 19.76
CA ALA A 443 -31.29 -24.91 20.16
C ALA A 443 -31.67 -25.09 21.64
N PHE A 444 -31.19 -24.21 22.53
CA PHE A 444 -31.55 -24.19 23.95
C PHE A 444 -33.03 -23.85 24.15
N LYS A 445 -33.57 -22.82 23.46
CA LYS A 445 -35.01 -22.51 23.47
C LYS A 445 -35.87 -23.68 22.97
N ALA A 446 -35.36 -24.44 21.99
CA ALA A 446 -35.99 -25.66 21.48
C ALA A 446 -35.76 -26.92 22.34
N LYS A 447 -35.22 -26.77 23.57
CA LYS A 447 -34.85 -27.86 24.49
C LYS A 447 -33.91 -28.92 23.92
N ASN A 448 -33.19 -28.62 22.84
CA ASN A 448 -32.22 -29.52 22.22
C ASN A 448 -30.83 -29.27 22.81
N TRP A 449 -30.65 -29.69 24.06
CA TRP A 449 -29.47 -29.39 24.88
C TRP A 449 -28.15 -29.83 24.23
N GLN A 450 -28.12 -31.02 23.62
CA GLN A 450 -26.92 -31.56 22.98
C GLN A 450 -26.49 -30.74 21.74
N LYS A 451 -27.44 -30.26 20.92
CA LYS A 451 -27.12 -29.31 19.83
C LYS A 451 -26.71 -27.93 20.37
N ALA A 452 -27.31 -27.47 21.47
CA ALA A 452 -26.91 -26.22 22.11
C ALA A 452 -25.44 -26.29 22.60
N ILE A 453 -25.06 -27.39 23.27
CA ILE A 453 -23.68 -27.66 23.71
C ILE A 453 -22.72 -27.66 22.51
N GLY A 454 -23.09 -28.29 21.39
CA GLY A 454 -22.31 -28.26 20.15
C GLY A 454 -22.06 -26.84 19.66
N PHE A 455 -23.13 -26.06 19.44
CA PHE A 455 -23.00 -24.69 18.92
C PHE A 455 -22.26 -23.73 19.87
N TYR A 456 -22.46 -23.83 21.19
CA TYR A 456 -21.65 -23.03 22.13
C TYR A 456 -20.18 -23.50 22.18
N THR A 457 -19.91 -24.79 21.97
CA THR A 457 -18.53 -25.30 21.85
C THR A 457 -17.84 -24.75 20.60
N ASP A 458 -18.57 -24.63 19.48
CA ASP A 458 -18.02 -24.00 18.27
C ASP A 458 -17.82 -22.49 18.45
N ALA A 459 -18.71 -21.79 19.15
CA ALA A 459 -18.48 -20.40 19.55
C ALA A 459 -17.19 -20.24 20.39
N ILE A 460 -16.94 -21.15 21.35
CA ILE A 460 -15.73 -21.17 22.18
C ILE A 460 -14.46 -21.49 21.38
N LYS A 461 -14.52 -22.36 20.36
CA LYS A 461 -13.39 -22.61 19.44
C LYS A 461 -13.03 -21.37 18.61
N LEU A 462 -14.04 -20.57 18.24
CA LEU A 462 -13.88 -19.37 17.43
C LEU A 462 -13.38 -18.19 18.26
N ASN A 463 -13.96 -17.96 19.44
CA ASN A 463 -13.47 -17.00 20.43
C ASN A 463 -13.66 -17.55 21.87
N SER A 464 -12.54 -17.83 22.54
CA SER A 464 -12.49 -18.41 23.89
C SER A 464 -12.39 -17.38 25.02
N THR A 465 -12.52 -16.07 24.72
CA THR A 465 -12.44 -14.97 25.70
C THR A 465 -13.81 -14.52 26.22
N THR A 466 -14.90 -14.88 25.54
CA THR A 466 -16.26 -14.44 25.89
C THR A 466 -16.90 -15.34 26.97
N ALA A 467 -16.94 -14.86 28.22
CA ALA A 467 -17.53 -15.55 29.37
C ALA A 467 -18.97 -16.07 29.13
N THR A 468 -19.77 -15.35 28.34
CA THR A 468 -21.16 -15.70 28.01
C THR A 468 -21.28 -17.07 27.33
N TYR A 469 -20.32 -17.49 26.51
CA TYR A 469 -20.41 -18.76 25.79
C TYR A 469 -20.27 -19.94 26.74
N PHE A 470 -19.27 -19.90 27.62
CA PHE A 470 -19.08 -20.88 28.69
C PHE A 470 -20.28 -20.90 29.64
N SER A 471 -20.74 -19.74 30.11
CA SER A 471 -21.90 -19.63 31.00
C SER A 471 -23.17 -20.23 30.38
N ASN A 472 -23.40 -20.04 29.08
CA ASN A 472 -24.55 -20.62 28.38
C ASN A 472 -24.38 -22.11 28.04
N ARG A 473 -23.15 -22.60 27.80
CA ARG A 473 -22.88 -24.03 27.66
C ARG A 473 -23.07 -24.77 28.99
N ALA A 474 -22.62 -24.19 30.10
CA ALA A 474 -22.91 -24.69 31.45
C ALA A 474 -24.41 -24.81 31.72
N ALA A 475 -25.23 -23.86 31.23
CA ALA A 475 -26.69 -23.97 31.34
C ALA A 475 -27.23 -25.22 30.63
N ALA A 476 -26.75 -25.51 29.42
CA ALA A 476 -27.16 -26.71 28.69
C ALA A 476 -26.64 -28.01 29.33
N TYR A 477 -25.48 -27.97 30.00
CA TYR A 477 -24.99 -29.07 30.83
C TYR A 477 -25.84 -29.29 32.09
N LEU A 478 -26.31 -28.25 32.77
CA LEU A 478 -27.24 -28.36 33.91
C LEU A 478 -28.55 -29.07 33.51
N GLU A 479 -29.17 -28.66 32.39
CA GLU A 479 -30.39 -29.29 31.85
C GLU A 479 -30.18 -30.74 31.38
N MET A 480 -28.92 -31.19 31.26
CA MET A 480 -28.53 -32.58 30.97
C MET A 480 -27.99 -33.35 32.19
N GLY A 481 -27.97 -32.76 33.39
CA GLY A 481 -27.39 -33.38 34.58
C GLY A 481 -25.86 -33.53 34.56
N SER A 482 -25.18 -32.87 33.62
CA SER A 482 -23.73 -32.92 33.43
C SER A 482 -23.01 -31.93 34.36
N PHE A 483 -23.19 -32.10 35.67
CA PHE A 483 -22.85 -31.08 36.66
C PHE A 483 -21.34 -30.75 36.73
N ILE A 484 -20.46 -31.73 36.55
CA ILE A 484 -19.00 -31.53 36.54
C ILE A 484 -18.60 -30.59 35.39
N GLN A 485 -19.15 -30.80 34.19
CA GLN A 485 -18.91 -29.96 33.02
C GLN A 485 -19.51 -28.56 33.20
N ALA A 486 -20.67 -28.46 33.87
CA ALA A 486 -21.28 -27.17 34.22
C ALA A 486 -20.44 -26.35 35.21
N GLU A 487 -19.87 -26.98 36.25
CA GLU A 487 -18.97 -26.30 37.20
C GLU A 487 -17.69 -25.79 36.51
N ALA A 488 -17.07 -26.61 35.67
CA ALA A 488 -15.87 -26.25 34.92
C ALA A 488 -16.11 -25.04 33.99
N ASP A 489 -17.19 -25.07 33.21
CA ASP A 489 -17.56 -23.95 32.33
C ASP A 489 -17.95 -22.68 33.12
N CYS A 490 -18.67 -22.80 34.24
CA CYS A 490 -19.00 -21.64 35.07
C CYS A 490 -17.75 -21.03 35.72
N THR A 491 -16.82 -21.86 36.19
CA THR A 491 -15.53 -21.37 36.71
C THR A 491 -14.76 -20.64 35.62
N LYS A 492 -14.70 -21.19 34.39
CA LYS A 492 -14.04 -20.50 33.27
C LYS A 492 -14.74 -19.20 32.87
N ALA A 493 -16.07 -19.13 32.98
CA ALA A 493 -16.82 -17.89 32.78
C ALA A 493 -16.51 -16.84 33.85
N ILE A 494 -16.31 -17.24 35.11
CA ILE A 494 -15.95 -16.34 36.23
C ILE A 494 -14.50 -15.83 36.11
N ASP A 495 -13.56 -16.68 35.64
CA ASP A 495 -12.19 -16.26 35.35
C ASP A 495 -12.12 -15.13 34.30
N LEU A 496 -13.01 -15.21 33.30
CA LEU A 496 -13.12 -14.24 32.20
C LEU A 496 -13.94 -13.00 32.58
N ASP A 497 -15.00 -13.17 33.37
CA ASP A 497 -15.86 -12.09 33.86
C ASP A 497 -16.26 -12.33 35.33
N LYS A 498 -15.53 -11.71 36.25
CA LYS A 498 -15.78 -11.77 37.69
C LYS A 498 -17.09 -11.13 38.14
N LYS A 499 -17.84 -10.46 37.25
CA LYS A 499 -19.16 -9.88 37.49
C LYS A 499 -20.31 -10.73 36.88
N ASN A 500 -20.01 -11.91 36.34
CA ASN A 500 -21.01 -12.75 35.66
C ASN A 500 -21.97 -13.44 36.65
N VAL A 501 -22.99 -12.72 37.14
CA VAL A 501 -23.99 -13.23 38.10
C VAL A 501 -24.57 -14.59 37.72
N LYS A 502 -24.82 -14.79 36.41
CA LYS A 502 -25.35 -16.04 35.87
C LYS A 502 -24.36 -17.20 36.00
N ALA A 503 -23.06 -16.97 35.86
CA ALA A 503 -22.05 -18.00 36.07
C ALA A 503 -21.94 -18.42 37.54
N TYR A 504 -21.92 -17.48 38.49
CA TYR A 504 -21.96 -17.81 39.93
C TYR A 504 -23.23 -18.61 40.28
N PHE A 505 -24.41 -18.14 39.88
CA PHE A 505 -25.66 -18.87 40.15
C PHE A 505 -25.65 -20.28 39.53
N ARG A 506 -25.21 -20.43 38.27
CA ARG A 506 -25.12 -21.73 37.58
C ARG A 506 -24.07 -22.65 38.23
N ARG A 507 -22.96 -22.11 38.75
CA ARG A 507 -21.96 -22.89 39.50
C ARG A 507 -22.49 -23.36 40.85
N GLY A 508 -23.20 -22.49 41.58
CA GLY A 508 -23.89 -22.86 42.81
C GLY A 508 -24.88 -24.01 42.60
N THR A 509 -25.67 -23.96 41.51
CA THR A 509 -26.56 -25.08 41.13
C THR A 509 -25.80 -26.35 40.78
N ALA A 510 -24.69 -26.28 40.03
CA ALA A 510 -23.87 -27.44 39.71
C ALA A 510 -23.28 -28.09 40.99
N ARG A 511 -22.73 -27.26 41.89
CA ARG A 511 -22.13 -27.66 43.17
C ARG A 511 -23.13 -28.28 44.12
N GLU A 512 -24.33 -27.71 44.22
CA GLU A 512 -25.43 -28.29 44.99
C GLU A 512 -25.75 -29.72 44.52
N MET A 513 -25.87 -29.91 43.21
CA MET A 513 -26.16 -31.23 42.61
C MET A 513 -24.99 -32.22 42.69
N LEU A 514 -23.77 -31.75 42.99
CA LEU A 514 -22.58 -32.55 43.28
C LEU A 514 -22.36 -32.81 44.78
N GLY A 515 -23.16 -32.20 45.66
CA GLY A 515 -23.02 -32.31 47.12
C GLY A 515 -22.06 -31.31 47.77
N PHE A 516 -21.47 -30.38 46.99
CA PHE A 516 -20.58 -29.32 47.48
C PHE A 516 -21.39 -28.13 48.05
N TYR A 517 -22.19 -28.40 49.09
CA TYR A 517 -23.18 -27.45 49.60
C TYR A 517 -22.60 -26.15 50.15
N LYS A 518 -21.39 -26.18 50.74
CA LYS A 518 -20.73 -24.96 51.27
C LYS A 518 -20.30 -24.03 50.14
N ASP A 519 -19.60 -24.57 49.13
CA ASP A 519 -19.19 -23.86 47.93
C ASP A 519 -20.39 -23.33 47.13
N ALA A 520 -21.51 -24.08 47.12
CA ALA A 520 -22.77 -23.64 46.52
C ALA A 520 -23.38 -22.44 47.26
N ILE A 521 -23.40 -22.46 48.60
CA ILE A 521 -23.86 -21.34 49.41
C ILE A 521 -23.01 -20.08 49.17
N GLU A 522 -21.69 -20.23 49.04
CA GLU A 522 -20.79 -19.10 48.71
C GLU A 522 -21.07 -18.53 47.31
N ASP A 523 -21.20 -19.37 46.29
CA ASP A 523 -21.54 -18.92 44.92
C ASP A 523 -22.90 -18.21 44.86
N PHE A 524 -23.93 -18.70 45.58
CA PHE A 524 -25.21 -18.01 45.66
C PHE A 524 -25.14 -16.68 46.44
N LYS A 525 -24.37 -16.62 47.53
CA LYS A 525 -24.11 -15.36 48.26
C LYS A 525 -23.35 -14.35 47.40
N TYR A 526 -22.36 -14.78 46.62
CA TYR A 526 -21.62 -13.91 45.72
C TYR A 526 -22.50 -13.39 44.56
N ALA A 527 -23.40 -14.23 44.03
CA ALA A 527 -24.41 -13.79 43.08
C ALA A 527 -25.34 -12.70 43.65
N LEU A 528 -25.68 -12.77 44.95
CA LEU A 528 -26.46 -11.72 45.64
C LEU A 528 -25.67 -10.44 45.93
N VAL A 529 -24.35 -10.52 46.13
CA VAL A 529 -23.49 -9.31 46.22
C VAL A 529 -23.47 -8.55 44.90
N LEU A 530 -23.55 -9.26 43.76
CA LEU A 530 -23.62 -8.66 42.42
C LEU A 530 -25.04 -8.24 41.99
N GLU A 531 -26.07 -8.98 42.40
CA GLU A 531 -27.49 -8.72 42.09
C GLU A 531 -28.38 -8.95 43.34
N PRO A 532 -28.46 -7.98 44.28
CA PRO A 532 -29.18 -8.16 45.56
C PRO A 532 -30.67 -8.47 45.43
N THR A 533 -31.27 -8.18 44.27
CA THR A 533 -32.68 -8.45 43.96
C THR A 533 -32.94 -9.85 43.38
N ASN A 534 -31.91 -10.70 43.22
CA ASN A 534 -32.03 -12.02 42.63
C ASN A 534 -32.74 -13.02 43.56
N LYS A 535 -34.08 -13.05 43.47
CA LYS A 535 -34.95 -13.92 44.28
C LYS A 535 -34.62 -15.42 44.19
N ARG A 536 -33.98 -15.88 43.09
CA ARG A 536 -33.59 -17.30 42.94
C ARG A 536 -32.32 -17.62 43.73
N ALA A 537 -31.31 -16.74 43.66
CA ALA A 537 -30.09 -16.88 44.44
C ALA A 537 -30.40 -16.83 45.95
N ALA A 538 -31.27 -15.90 46.38
CA ALA A 538 -31.75 -15.81 47.77
C ALA A 538 -32.42 -17.11 48.23
N ALA A 539 -33.41 -17.61 47.49
CA ALA A 539 -34.12 -18.84 47.84
C ALA A 539 -33.20 -20.08 47.91
N CYS A 540 -32.15 -20.16 47.08
CA CYS A 540 -31.19 -21.26 47.15
C CYS A 540 -30.21 -21.12 48.32
N ALA A 541 -29.67 -19.91 48.56
CA ALA A 541 -28.80 -19.64 49.70
C ALA A 541 -29.51 -19.89 51.04
N ASP A 542 -30.74 -19.39 51.20
CA ASP A 542 -31.55 -19.57 52.42
C ASP A 542 -31.91 -21.05 52.66
N ARG A 543 -32.25 -21.78 51.59
CA ARG A 543 -32.59 -23.21 51.68
C ARG A 543 -31.38 -24.04 52.08
N LEU A 544 -30.24 -23.84 51.42
CA LEU A 544 -29.03 -24.61 51.73
C LEU A 544 -28.46 -24.25 53.11
N THR A 545 -28.43 -22.97 53.49
CA THR A 545 -27.95 -22.55 54.83
C THR A 545 -28.82 -23.12 55.97
N LYS A 546 -30.10 -23.42 55.73
CA LYS A 546 -31.00 -24.08 56.70
C LYS A 546 -30.86 -25.60 56.78
N LEU A 547 -30.39 -26.24 55.70
CA LEU A 547 -30.21 -27.70 55.62
C LEU A 547 -28.76 -28.11 55.96
N PHE A 548 -27.79 -27.24 55.68
CA PHE A 548 -26.36 -27.45 55.82
C PHE A 548 -25.70 -26.19 56.41
N PRO A 549 -25.85 -25.93 57.73
CA PRO A 549 -25.27 -24.76 58.40
C PRO A 549 -23.73 -24.78 58.50
#